data_AF-A0A951B5F2-F1
#
_entry.id   AF-A0A951B5F2-F1
#
_cell.length_a   1.000
_cell.length_b   1.000
_cell.length_c   1.000
_cell.angle_alpha   90.00
_cell.angle_beta   90.00
_cell.angle_gamma   90.00
#
_symmetry.space_group_name_H-M   'P 1'
#
loop_
_entity.id
_entity.type
_entity.pdbx_description
1 polymer ?
#
loop_
_entity_poly.entity_id
_entity_poly.type
_entity_poly.pdbx_seq_one_letter_code
_entity_poly.pdbx_strand_id
1 'polypeptide(L)'
;MRTDRRQFIESAFVGAAAAVTASHSTAQTPRALGIPGPYPGRVVAVEHSGSIVSGVYQPEPVRQMVDRGMKELTGAPTAQDAWRSMFQKGDVVGIKVSPVGGPKLCSDVSVIHAIFDGLNQAGVADDSIVVFNRYREEAVECGMDKWVRPGVRFKA
;
A
#
# COMPACT_ATOMS: atom_id res chain seq x y z
N MET A 1 -55.48 -11.28 -6.16
CA MET A 1 -54.84 -10.35 -5.21
C MET A 1 -53.37 -10.22 -5.60
N ARG A 2 -52.87 -9.01 -5.81
CA ARG A 2 -51.46 -8.74 -6.16
C ARG A 2 -50.66 -8.59 -4.87
N THR A 3 -49.74 -9.51 -4.60
CA THR A 3 -48.80 -9.40 -3.48
C THR A 3 -47.73 -8.36 -3.84
N ASP A 4 -47.53 -7.37 -2.98
CA ASP A 4 -46.48 -6.35 -3.16
C ASP A 4 -45.13 -6.91 -2.68
N ARG A 5 -44.04 -6.47 -3.34
CA ARG A 5 -42.64 -6.86 -3.07
C ARG A 5 -42.27 -6.75 -1.60
N ARG A 6 -42.86 -5.77 -0.91
CA ARG A 6 -42.63 -5.54 0.52
C ARG A 6 -43.14 -6.69 1.41
N GLN A 7 -44.28 -7.28 1.08
CA GLN A 7 -44.86 -8.41 1.83
C GLN A 7 -44.07 -9.71 1.62
N PHE A 8 -43.42 -9.88 0.46
CA PHE A 8 -42.53 -11.01 0.19
C PHE A 8 -41.26 -10.96 1.04
N ILE A 9 -40.67 -9.76 1.22
CA ILE A 9 -39.46 -9.61 2.04
C ILE A 9 -39.76 -9.84 3.53
N GLU A 10 -40.89 -9.35 4.04
CA GLU A 10 -41.27 -9.55 5.45
C GLU A 10 -41.54 -11.03 5.78
N SER A 11 -42.15 -11.78 4.85
CA SER A 11 -42.41 -13.22 5.05
C SER A 11 -41.16 -14.10 4.95
N ALA A 12 -40.12 -13.68 4.23
CA ALA A 12 -38.85 -14.39 4.16
C ALA A 12 -38.06 -14.38 5.49
N PHE A 13 -38.27 -13.38 6.35
CA PHE A 13 -37.55 -13.27 7.62
C PHE A 13 -38.10 -14.14 8.76
N VAL A 14 -39.36 -14.60 8.68
CA VAL A 14 -39.99 -15.39 9.75
C VAL A 14 -39.69 -16.89 9.61
N GLY A 15 -39.25 -17.36 8.44
CA GLY A 15 -38.98 -18.78 8.17
C GLY A 15 -37.57 -19.28 8.53
N ALA A 16 -36.62 -18.39 8.87
CA ALA A 16 -35.22 -18.75 9.07
C ALA A 16 -34.80 -18.90 10.55
N ALA A 17 -35.74 -18.90 11.49
CA ALA A 17 -35.43 -18.97 12.92
C ALA A 17 -35.21 -20.40 13.47
N ALA A 18 -35.34 -21.47 12.66
CA ALA A 18 -35.42 -22.84 13.18
C ALA A 18 -34.40 -23.86 12.64
N ALA A 19 -33.43 -23.48 11.78
CA ALA A 19 -32.50 -24.48 11.22
C ALA A 19 -31.08 -23.96 10.93
N VAL A 20 -30.48 -23.22 11.85
CA VAL A 20 -29.01 -23.08 11.88
C VAL A 20 -28.52 -23.65 13.20
N THR A 21 -28.59 -24.99 13.30
CA THR A 21 -27.69 -25.72 14.19
C THR A 21 -26.28 -25.34 13.78
N ALA A 22 -25.62 -24.60 14.67
CA ALA A 22 -24.33 -24.00 14.44
C ALA A 22 -23.27 -25.07 14.13
N SER A 23 -23.06 -25.35 12.85
CA SER A 23 -21.78 -25.82 12.36
C SER A 23 -20.81 -24.69 12.60
N HIS A 24 -20.21 -24.66 13.79
CA HIS A 24 -19.04 -23.84 14.05
C HIS A 24 -17.97 -24.43 13.14
N SER A 25 -17.83 -23.84 11.94
CA SER A 25 -16.57 -23.93 11.21
C SER A 25 -15.50 -23.61 12.23
N THR A 26 -14.61 -24.57 12.50
CA THR A 26 -13.35 -24.29 13.18
C THR A 26 -12.53 -23.45 12.22
N ALA A 27 -12.93 -22.20 12.05
CA ALA A 27 -12.18 -21.22 11.32
C ALA A 27 -10.81 -21.19 12.00
N GLN A 28 -9.78 -21.51 11.22
CA GLN A 28 -8.40 -21.34 11.64
C GLN A 28 -8.28 -19.99 12.34
N THR A 29 -7.60 -19.98 13.49
CA THR A 29 -7.30 -18.75 14.24
C THR A 29 -6.94 -17.66 13.23
N PRO A 30 -7.67 -16.52 13.20
CA PRO A 30 -7.45 -15.50 12.18
C PRO A 30 -5.96 -15.19 12.15
N ARG A 31 -5.30 -15.48 11.01
CA ARG A 31 -3.94 -14.98 10.82
C ARG A 31 -4.01 -13.48 11.01
N ALA A 32 -2.99 -12.90 11.65
CA ALA A 32 -2.93 -11.46 11.89
C ALA A 32 -3.17 -10.64 10.60
N LEU A 33 -2.97 -11.22 9.41
CA LEU A 33 -3.15 -10.59 8.09
C LEU A 33 -4.38 -11.09 7.29
N GLY A 34 -5.42 -11.62 7.96
CA GLY A 34 -6.67 -12.08 7.33
C GLY A 34 -7.60 -10.94 6.85
N ILE A 35 -8.83 -11.27 6.45
CA ILE A 35 -9.90 -10.27 6.20
C ILE A 35 -10.94 -10.36 7.33
N PRO A 36 -11.35 -9.25 7.96
CA PRO A 36 -10.75 -7.93 7.81
C PRO A 36 -9.32 -7.90 8.36
N GLY A 37 -8.43 -7.18 7.68
CA GLY A 37 -7.04 -7.02 8.11
C GLY A 37 -6.93 -6.35 9.48
N PRO A 38 -5.75 -6.39 10.11
CA PRO A 38 -5.58 -5.90 11.48
C PRO A 38 -5.66 -4.37 11.58
N TYR A 39 -5.57 -3.67 10.44
CA TYR A 39 -5.61 -2.22 10.37
C TYR A 39 -6.93 -1.76 9.75
N PRO A 40 -7.74 -0.96 10.47
CA PRO A 40 -8.89 -0.28 9.86
C PRO A 40 -8.39 0.64 8.74
N GLY A 41 -9.20 0.82 7.70
CA GLY A 41 -8.87 1.73 6.60
C GLY A 41 -8.62 3.14 7.13
N ARG A 42 -7.37 3.59 7.06
CA ARG A 42 -6.94 4.91 7.50
C ARG A 42 -6.26 5.64 6.35
N VAL A 43 -6.58 6.92 6.21
CA VAL A 43 -5.98 7.82 5.22
C VAL A 43 -5.28 8.95 5.96
N VAL A 44 -4.06 9.28 5.53
CA VAL A 44 -3.30 10.43 6.00
C VAL A 44 -2.94 11.29 4.80
N ALA A 45 -2.95 12.61 4.99
CA ALA A 45 -2.59 13.58 3.96
C ALA A 45 -1.38 14.37 4.44
N VAL A 46 -0.35 14.44 3.58
CA VAL A 46 0.87 15.20 3.86
C VAL A 46 1.16 16.15 2.73
N GLU A 47 1.73 17.29 3.09
CA GLU A 47 2.13 18.36 2.19
C GLU A 47 3.39 19.04 2.72
N HIS A 48 4.18 19.56 1.79
CA HIS A 48 5.34 20.41 2.08
C HIS A 48 5.44 21.48 0.98
N SER A 49 5.45 22.75 1.35
CA SER A 49 5.45 23.88 0.40
C SER A 49 6.67 23.90 -0.51
N GLY A 50 7.82 23.44 0.00
CA GLY A 50 9.05 23.25 -0.78
C GLY A 50 9.16 21.94 -1.57
N SER A 51 8.11 21.09 -1.62
CA SER A 51 8.18 19.80 -2.33
C SER A 51 8.34 19.95 -3.85
N ILE A 52 7.93 21.09 -4.40
CA ILE A 52 8.04 21.42 -5.82
C ILE A 52 8.58 22.83 -5.95
N VAL A 53 9.70 22.99 -6.68
CA VAL A 53 10.29 24.29 -7.00
C VAL A 53 10.47 24.37 -8.50
N SER A 54 9.86 25.38 -9.13
CA SER A 54 9.91 25.59 -10.59
C SER A 54 9.54 24.34 -11.40
N GLY A 55 8.56 23.56 -10.92
CA GLY A 55 8.09 22.33 -11.58
C GLY A 55 8.98 21.10 -11.36
N VAL A 56 9.97 21.18 -10.46
CA VAL A 56 10.89 20.08 -10.14
C VAL A 56 10.64 19.61 -8.71
N TYR A 57 10.47 18.30 -8.52
CA TYR A 57 10.35 17.69 -7.20
C TYR A 57 11.66 17.82 -6.41
N GLN A 58 11.56 18.19 -5.14
CA GLN A 58 12.70 18.39 -4.25
C GLN A 58 12.88 17.15 -3.35
N PRO A 59 14.00 16.39 -3.45
CA PRO A 59 14.15 15.11 -2.77
C PRO A 59 13.99 15.17 -1.25
N GLU A 60 14.58 16.17 -0.60
CA GLU A 60 14.56 16.28 0.86
C GLU A 60 13.16 16.61 1.41
N PRO A 61 12.44 17.62 0.90
CA PRO A 61 11.01 17.82 1.20
C PRO A 61 10.14 16.59 0.95
N VAL A 62 10.35 15.85 -0.15
CA VAL A 62 9.58 14.63 -0.45
C VAL A 62 9.88 13.54 0.59
N ARG A 63 11.14 13.34 0.96
CA ARG A 63 11.55 12.42 2.02
C ARG A 63 10.86 12.77 3.35
N GLN A 64 10.84 14.04 3.72
CA GLN A 64 10.15 14.52 4.93
C GLN A 64 8.64 14.26 4.89
N MET A 65 8.00 14.41 3.72
CA MET A 65 6.60 14.06 3.53
C MET A 65 6.36 12.56 3.71
N VAL A 66 7.20 11.70 3.12
CA VAL A 66 7.10 10.24 3.28
C VAL A 66 7.29 9.84 4.75
N ASP A 67 8.31 10.36 5.43
CA ASP A 67 8.58 10.11 6.85
C ASP A 67 7.40 10.54 7.73
N ARG A 68 6.82 11.72 7.46
CA ARG A 68 5.64 12.21 8.18
C ARG A 68 4.43 11.33 7.93
N GLY A 69 4.18 10.97 6.67
CA GLY A 69 3.07 10.10 6.27
C GLY A 69 3.14 8.73 6.95
N MET A 70 4.33 8.11 6.98
CA MET A 70 4.53 6.83 7.64
C MET A 70 4.29 6.90 9.15
N LYS A 71 4.81 7.93 9.83
CA LYS A 71 4.57 8.13 11.27
C LYS A 71 3.10 8.36 11.57
N GLU A 72 2.44 9.26 10.83
CA GLU A 72 1.03 9.56 11.05
C GLU A 72 0.15 8.34 10.78
N LEU A 73 0.44 7.57 9.71
CA LEU A 73 -0.32 6.38 9.32
C LEU A 73 -0.25 5.30 10.41
N THR A 74 0.95 5.01 10.89
CA THR A 74 1.22 3.91 11.84
C THR A 74 1.05 4.32 13.31
N GLY A 75 1.12 5.62 13.62
CA GLY A 75 1.19 6.14 14.99
C GLY A 75 2.56 5.94 15.66
N ALA A 76 3.59 5.55 14.91
CA ALA A 76 4.91 5.30 15.45
C ALA A 76 5.67 6.59 15.82
N PRO A 77 6.54 6.56 16.85
CA PRO A 77 7.26 7.74 17.33
C PRO A 77 8.35 8.21 16.36
N THR A 78 8.90 7.31 15.54
CA THR A 78 9.92 7.62 14.53
C THR A 78 9.56 7.01 13.17
N ALA A 79 10.15 7.55 12.08
CA ALA A 79 9.95 6.99 10.75
C ALA A 79 10.50 5.57 10.64
N GLN A 80 11.65 5.30 11.27
CA GLN A 80 12.22 3.95 11.34
C GLN A 80 11.27 2.97 12.03
N ASP A 81 10.66 3.35 13.15
CA ASP A 81 9.69 2.51 13.85
C ASP A 81 8.42 2.29 13.01
N ALA A 82 7.99 3.30 12.24
CA ALA A 82 6.88 3.17 11.31
C ALA A 82 7.18 2.12 10.24
N TRP A 83 8.34 2.18 9.59
CA TRP A 83 8.75 1.18 8.58
C TRP A 83 8.89 -0.22 9.20
N ARG A 84 9.49 -0.34 10.40
CA ARG A 84 9.63 -1.60 11.14
C ARG A 84 8.31 -2.21 11.61
N SER A 85 7.25 -1.40 11.73
CA SER A 85 5.91 -1.92 12.05
C SER A 85 5.26 -2.66 10.88
N MET A 86 5.75 -2.42 9.66
CA MET A 86 5.17 -2.94 8.41
C MET A 86 6.08 -3.97 7.71
N PHE A 87 7.39 -3.85 7.90
CA PHE A 87 8.41 -4.66 7.24
C PHE A 87 9.49 -5.09 8.23
N GLN A 88 10.21 -6.17 7.91
CA GLN A 88 11.30 -6.69 8.71
C GLN A 88 12.41 -7.30 7.84
N LYS A 89 13.56 -7.55 8.46
CA LYS A 89 14.65 -8.28 7.83
C LYS A 89 14.19 -9.64 7.34
N GLY A 90 14.50 -9.96 6.08
CA GLY A 90 14.13 -11.22 5.43
C GLY A 90 12.87 -11.12 4.57
N ASP A 91 12.13 -10.03 4.64
CA ASP A 91 11.03 -9.77 3.70
C ASP A 91 11.54 -9.57 2.27
N VAL A 92 10.77 -10.04 1.30
CA VAL A 92 10.92 -9.71 -0.12
C VAL A 92 9.82 -8.74 -0.49
N VAL A 93 10.17 -7.52 -0.88
CA VAL A 93 9.22 -6.41 -1.04
C VAL A 93 9.08 -6.02 -2.51
N GLY A 94 7.85 -6.05 -3.01
CA GLY A 94 7.50 -5.54 -4.33
C GLY A 94 7.03 -4.08 -4.26
N ILE A 95 7.64 -3.20 -5.04
CA ILE A 95 7.21 -1.81 -5.22
C ILE A 95 6.58 -1.67 -6.60
N LYS A 96 5.25 -1.49 -6.62
CA LYS A 96 4.51 -1.25 -7.86
C LYS A 96 4.56 0.24 -8.22
N VAL A 97 5.28 0.58 -9.28
CA VAL A 97 5.36 1.96 -9.81
C VAL A 97 4.25 2.24 -10.81
N SER A 98 3.94 3.52 -11.04
CA SER A 98 2.86 3.94 -11.94
C SER A 98 3.38 4.87 -13.04
N PRO A 99 3.49 4.41 -14.30
CA PRO A 99 3.84 5.25 -15.44
C PRO A 99 2.64 5.99 -16.06
N VAL A 100 1.42 5.72 -15.60
CA VAL A 100 0.19 6.31 -16.14
C VAL A 100 0.27 7.84 -16.10
N GLY A 101 0.11 8.49 -17.26
CA GLY A 101 0.27 9.95 -17.42
C GLY A 101 1.59 10.36 -18.08
N GLY A 102 2.50 9.42 -18.32
CA GLY A 102 3.76 9.65 -19.02
C GLY A 102 4.81 10.37 -18.17
N PRO A 103 5.97 10.74 -18.75
CA PRO A 103 7.16 11.19 -18.00
C PRO A 103 6.98 12.44 -17.13
N LYS A 104 5.88 13.19 -17.30
CA LYS A 104 5.57 14.40 -16.51
C LYS A 104 4.58 14.16 -15.37
N LEU A 105 3.97 12.97 -15.30
CA LEU A 105 2.90 12.64 -14.34
C LEU A 105 3.03 11.22 -13.78
N CYS A 106 4.14 10.54 -14.02
CA CYS A 106 4.44 9.24 -13.46
C CYS A 106 4.90 9.32 -11.99
N SER A 107 5.05 8.17 -11.33
CA SER A 107 5.79 8.09 -10.07
C SER A 107 7.16 8.75 -10.23
N ASP A 108 7.62 9.47 -9.19
CA ASP A 108 8.88 10.21 -9.23
C ASP A 108 10.02 9.46 -8.51
N VAL A 109 11.25 9.68 -8.99
CA VAL A 109 12.47 9.11 -8.41
C VAL A 109 12.63 9.43 -6.92
N SER A 110 12.28 10.65 -6.49
CA SER A 110 12.44 11.07 -5.10
C SER A 110 11.56 10.26 -4.15
N VAL A 111 10.34 9.92 -4.57
CA VAL A 111 9.42 9.07 -3.79
C VAL A 111 9.94 7.64 -3.73
N ILE A 112 10.38 7.10 -4.88
CA ILE A 112 10.89 5.73 -4.96
C ILE A 112 12.14 5.56 -4.08
N HIS A 113 13.07 6.52 -4.11
CA HIS A 113 14.27 6.51 -3.27
C HIS A 113 13.94 6.64 -1.79
N ALA A 114 13.00 7.50 -1.41
CA ALA A 114 12.55 7.61 -0.02
C ALA A 114 11.93 6.28 0.48
N ILE A 115 11.22 5.54 -0.38
CA ILE A 115 10.70 4.21 -0.04
C ILE A 115 11.85 3.20 0.14
N PHE A 116 12.85 3.19 -0.75
CA PHE A 116 14.00 2.31 -0.59
C PHE A 116 14.72 2.54 0.75
N ASP A 117 14.97 3.80 1.12
CA ASP A 117 15.61 4.16 2.38
C ASP A 117 14.76 3.72 3.59
N GLY A 118 13.44 3.89 3.51
CA GLY A 118 12.51 3.41 4.52
C GLY A 118 12.54 1.89 4.71
N LEU A 119 12.56 1.13 3.61
CA LEU A 119 12.68 -0.32 3.64
C LEU A 119 14.02 -0.77 4.24
N ASN A 120 15.13 -0.08 3.92
CA ASN A 120 16.41 -0.38 4.54
C ASN A 120 16.42 -0.08 6.06
N GLN A 121 15.73 0.96 6.52
CA GLN A 121 15.56 1.23 7.95
C GLN A 121 14.82 0.09 8.69
N ALA A 122 13.95 -0.63 7.99
CA ALA A 122 13.29 -1.84 8.46
C ALA A 122 14.17 -3.11 8.35
N GLY A 123 15.36 -3.00 7.74
CA GLY A 123 16.31 -4.10 7.57
C GLY A 123 16.09 -4.93 6.30
N VAL A 124 15.26 -4.46 5.37
CA VAL A 124 15.10 -5.09 4.05
C VAL A 124 16.33 -4.75 3.19
N ALA A 125 17.00 -5.77 2.67
CA ALA A 125 18.16 -5.61 1.81
C ALA A 125 17.74 -5.26 0.37
N ASP A 126 18.57 -4.49 -0.34
CA ASP A 126 18.26 -4.03 -1.70
C ASP A 126 18.01 -5.20 -2.68
N ASP A 127 18.73 -6.32 -2.55
CA ASP A 127 18.52 -7.55 -3.35
C ASP A 127 17.14 -8.21 -3.16
N SER A 128 16.50 -7.89 -2.05
CA SER A 128 15.19 -8.38 -1.64
C SER A 128 14.07 -7.41 -2.07
N ILE A 129 14.40 -6.30 -2.72
CA ILE A 129 13.44 -5.34 -3.27
C ILE A 129 13.27 -5.58 -4.78
N VAL A 130 12.01 -5.55 -5.24
CA VAL A 130 11.64 -5.66 -6.65
C VAL A 130 10.77 -4.48 -7.05
N VAL A 131 11.25 -3.64 -7.98
CA VAL A 131 10.43 -2.62 -8.62
C VAL A 131 9.74 -3.23 -9.83
N PHE A 132 8.43 -3.06 -9.94
CA PHE A 132 7.65 -3.65 -11.04
C PHE A 132 6.50 -2.76 -11.50
N ASN A 133 6.07 -2.98 -12.74
CA ASN A 133 4.81 -2.51 -13.28
C ASN A 133 4.18 -3.63 -14.12
N ARG A 134 2.93 -3.48 -14.55
CA ARG A 134 2.27 -4.43 -15.46
C ARG A 134 2.88 -4.39 -16.88
N TYR A 135 3.25 -3.21 -17.34
CA TYR A 135 3.79 -2.98 -18.68
C TYR A 135 5.18 -2.38 -18.57
N ARG A 136 6.17 -3.13 -19.07
CA ARG A 136 7.58 -2.77 -18.99
C ARG A 136 7.90 -1.50 -19.74
N GLU A 137 7.39 -1.41 -20.95
CA GLU A 137 7.67 -0.35 -21.91
C GLU A 137 7.26 0.99 -21.33
N GLU A 138 6.06 1.09 -20.75
CA GLU A 138 5.56 2.32 -20.12
C GLU A 138 6.45 2.78 -18.95
N ALA A 139 6.94 1.85 -18.14
CA ALA A 139 7.83 2.17 -17.02
C ALA A 139 9.22 2.64 -17.50
N VAL A 140 9.74 2.04 -18.56
CA VAL A 140 11.02 2.42 -19.18
C VAL A 140 10.91 3.77 -19.90
N GLU A 141 9.79 4.06 -20.56
CA GLU A 141 9.53 5.37 -21.18
C GLU A 141 9.54 6.51 -20.15
N CYS A 142 9.08 6.23 -18.93
CA CYS A 142 9.17 7.16 -17.81
C CYS A 142 10.56 7.22 -17.15
N GLY A 143 11.50 6.36 -17.56
CA GLY A 143 12.86 6.31 -17.03
C GLY A 143 13.02 5.56 -15.71
N MET A 144 12.00 4.79 -15.28
CA MET A 144 11.97 4.13 -13.97
C MET A 144 13.04 3.06 -13.81
N ASP A 145 13.46 2.42 -14.91
CA ASP A 145 14.55 1.46 -14.94
C ASP A 145 15.90 2.08 -14.51
N LYS A 146 16.08 3.37 -14.78
CA LYS A 146 17.30 4.13 -14.44
C LYS A 146 17.32 4.60 -12.98
N TRP A 147 16.19 4.53 -12.30
CA TRP A 147 16.05 4.99 -10.91
C TRP A 147 16.31 3.88 -9.90
N VAL A 148 16.41 2.64 -10.36
CA VAL A 148 16.65 1.47 -9.52
C VAL A 148 18.11 1.45 -9.05
N ARG A 149 18.32 1.35 -7.73
CA ARG A 149 19.66 1.30 -7.13
C ARG A 149 20.36 -0.03 -7.42
N PRO A 150 21.70 -0.09 -7.35
CA PRO A 150 22.43 -1.35 -7.40
C PRO A 150 21.88 -2.38 -6.40
N GLY A 151 21.64 -3.61 -6.84
CA GLY A 151 21.07 -4.68 -6.02
C GLY A 151 19.55 -4.81 -6.14
N VAL A 152 18.81 -3.69 -6.27
CA VAL A 152 17.36 -3.74 -6.46
C VAL A 152 17.02 -4.30 -7.84
N ARG A 153 16.03 -5.20 -7.90
CA ARG A 153 15.62 -5.84 -9.16
C ARG A 153 14.54 -5.01 -9.85
N PHE A 154 14.65 -4.84 -11.16
CA PHE A 154 13.58 -4.30 -12.00
C PHE A 154 12.89 -5.42 -12.78
N LYS A 155 11.57 -5.57 -12.57
CA LYS A 155 10.71 -6.59 -13.18
C LYS A 155 9.40 -5.96 -13.64
N ALA A 156 9.49 -4.96 -14.52
CA ALA A 156 8.31 -4.44 -15.22
C ALA A 156 8.04 -5.22 -16.51
#